data_AF-A0A7S1S1G4-F1
#
_entry.id   AF-A0A7S1S1G4-F1
#
_cell.length_a   1.000
_cell.length_b   1.000
_cell.length_c   1.000
_cell.angle_alpha   90.00
_cell.angle_beta   90.00
_cell.angle_gamma   90.00
#
_symmetry.space_group_name_H-M   'P 1'
#
loop_
_entity.id
_entity.type
_entity.pdbx_description
1 polymer ?
#
loop_
_entity_poly.entity_id
_entity_poly.type
_entity_poly.pdbx_seq_one_letter_code
_entity_poly.pdbx_strand_id
1 'polypeptide(L)'
;YWKSSKNFADGRAYHIIRSRFYNDENDKLGLAKLDMMGPAGPFTFGIADTVFAGGPTGCGALCAGQACGLGGAGGPCNVQYLLHNVDFSRVSASSKHINFGINSVDQGHVLPMFVADDDSLGGFRSLVSRYLDGFENVPGCRQAGYEWGFAWGCDRPIRRLNIWGPRSDDVTISGPGYAVPPVDLAPVHGMNAGKLQYEPANGHAYGTPVMVGETYNIEGNWQGDMVIDFSDWALANYFG
;
A
#
# COMPACT_ATOMS: atom_id res chain seq x y z
N TYR A 1 -9.17 5.80 11.45
CA TYR A 1 -8.17 5.35 12.45
C TYR A 1 -6.86 6.05 12.12
N TRP A 2 -6.28 6.81 13.05
CA TRP A 2 -5.06 7.59 12.82
C TRP A 2 -4.01 7.14 13.84
N LYS A 3 -2.86 6.64 13.39
CA LYS A 3 -1.76 6.23 14.27
C LYS A 3 -0.45 6.75 13.70
N SER A 4 0.33 7.42 14.55
CA SER A 4 1.65 7.97 14.24
C SER A 4 2.82 7.03 14.61
N SER A 5 2.54 5.84 15.16
CA SER A 5 3.59 4.93 15.65
C SER A 5 3.37 3.44 15.32
N LYS A 6 4.49 2.73 15.20
CA LYS A 6 4.62 1.35 14.69
C LYS A 6 4.20 0.22 15.65
N ASN A 7 4.01 0.47 16.96
CA ASN A 7 3.78 -0.62 17.92
C ASN A 7 2.50 -0.42 18.71
N PHE A 8 1.71 -1.48 18.88
CA PHE A 8 0.73 -1.50 19.96
C PHE A 8 1.46 -1.64 21.29
N ALA A 9 0.93 -1.04 22.36
CA ALA A 9 1.47 -1.22 23.71
C ALA A 9 1.49 -2.70 24.14
N ASP A 10 0.71 -3.55 23.47
CA ASP A 10 0.61 -4.99 23.72
C ASP A 10 1.56 -5.85 22.85
N GLY A 11 2.38 -5.25 21.99
CA GLY A 11 3.38 -5.95 21.16
C GLY A 11 2.83 -6.80 20.01
N ARG A 12 1.54 -6.70 19.67
CA ARG A 12 0.91 -7.48 18.60
C ARG A 12 1.19 -6.91 17.20
N ALA A 13 1.27 -7.79 16.20
CA ALA A 13 1.47 -7.42 14.79
C ALA A 13 0.18 -6.98 14.08
N TYR A 14 -0.97 -7.56 14.48
CA TYR A 14 -2.25 -7.35 13.79
C TYR A 14 -3.11 -6.29 14.48
N HIS A 15 -3.71 -5.43 13.66
CA HIS A 15 -4.52 -4.29 14.07
C HIS A 15 -6.02 -4.63 14.08
N ILE A 16 -6.44 -5.49 13.16
CA ILE A 16 -7.81 -6.01 13.07
C ILE A 16 -7.70 -7.52 13.09
N ILE A 17 -8.44 -8.17 14.00
CA ILE A 17 -8.35 -9.61 14.23
C ILE A 17 -9.76 -10.16 14.45
N ARG A 18 -10.12 -11.25 13.77
CA ARG A 18 -11.39 -11.97 14.00
C ARG A 18 -12.62 -11.07 13.84
N SER A 19 -12.60 -10.24 12.81
CA SER A 19 -13.63 -9.23 12.52
C SER A 19 -14.50 -9.61 11.33
N ARG A 20 -15.69 -8.99 11.24
CA ARG A 20 -16.63 -9.16 10.14
C ARG A 20 -17.18 -7.80 9.72
N PHE A 21 -16.98 -7.45 8.45
CA PHE A 21 -17.49 -6.22 7.86
C PHE A 21 -18.57 -6.59 6.84
N TYR A 22 -19.81 -6.15 7.10
CA TYR A 22 -20.97 -6.51 6.29
C TYR A 22 -21.72 -5.27 5.81
N ASN A 23 -22.19 -5.32 4.57
CA ASN A 23 -23.18 -4.40 4.03
C ASN A 23 -24.28 -5.21 3.34
N ASP A 24 -25.54 -4.87 3.57
CA ASP A 24 -26.65 -5.53 2.87
C ASP A 24 -26.69 -5.06 1.41
N GLU A 25 -26.48 -5.99 0.48
CA GLU A 25 -26.56 -5.72 -0.96
C GLU A 25 -27.96 -5.32 -1.44
N ASN A 26 -28.98 -5.55 -0.61
CA ASN A 26 -30.37 -5.19 -0.87
C ASN A 26 -30.81 -3.93 -0.14
N ASP A 27 -29.88 -3.16 0.47
CA ASP A 27 -30.23 -1.87 1.06
C ASP A 27 -30.75 -0.92 -0.03
N LYS A 28 -32.08 -0.82 -0.09
CA LYS A 28 -32.82 -0.07 -1.12
C LYS A 28 -32.58 1.43 -1.07
N LEU A 29 -32.03 1.94 0.03
CA LEU A 29 -31.68 3.35 0.15
C LEU A 29 -30.36 3.65 -0.59
N GLY A 30 -29.51 2.63 -0.83
CA GLY A 30 -28.23 2.79 -1.54
C GLY A 30 -27.25 3.73 -0.84
N LEU A 31 -27.51 4.08 0.43
CA LEU A 31 -26.72 5.01 1.22
C LEU A 31 -25.56 4.30 1.93
N ALA A 32 -25.75 3.03 2.30
CA ALA A 32 -24.72 2.24 2.94
C ALA A 32 -23.83 1.56 1.89
N LYS A 33 -22.52 1.75 2.05
CA LYS A 33 -21.49 1.13 1.21
C LYS A 33 -20.50 0.40 2.11
N LEU A 34 -20.04 -0.76 1.64
CA LEU A 34 -18.97 -1.48 2.31
C LEU A 34 -17.64 -0.78 2.02
N ASP A 35 -17.16 0.04 2.96
CA ASP A 35 -15.92 0.79 2.83
C ASP A 35 -15.11 0.80 4.14
N MET A 36 -14.11 -0.07 4.24
CA MET A 36 -13.11 0.07 5.30
C MET A 36 -11.96 0.94 4.82
N MET A 37 -11.99 2.22 5.20
CA MET A 37 -10.88 3.16 4.97
C MET A 37 -9.75 2.89 5.97
N GLY A 38 -8.73 2.16 5.52
CA GLY A 38 -7.53 1.84 6.29
C GLY A 38 -6.57 3.03 6.39
N PRO A 39 -5.61 2.98 7.33
CA PRO A 39 -4.74 4.11 7.59
C PRO A 39 -3.71 4.38 6.48
N ALA A 40 -3.04 5.52 6.60
CA ALA A 40 -1.83 5.87 5.87
C ALA A 40 -0.62 5.96 6.82
N GLY A 41 0.58 5.82 6.26
CA GLY A 41 1.81 6.08 6.97
C GLY A 41 2.88 4.99 6.82
N PRO A 42 4.03 5.18 7.48
CA PRO A 42 5.22 4.38 7.27
C PRO A 42 5.26 3.15 8.21
N PHE A 43 4.28 2.27 8.11
CA PHE A 43 4.17 1.08 8.96
C PHE A 43 3.38 -0.05 8.28
N THR A 44 3.45 -1.25 8.87
CA THR A 44 2.60 -2.37 8.48
C THR A 44 1.29 -2.38 9.24
N PHE A 45 0.17 -2.32 8.51
CA PHE A 45 -1.17 -2.47 9.05
C PHE A 45 -1.65 -3.91 8.83
N GLY A 46 -1.57 -4.71 9.89
CA GLY A 46 -1.98 -6.12 9.86
C GLY A 46 -3.49 -6.33 10.02
N ILE A 47 -4.07 -7.20 9.21
CA ILE A 47 -5.45 -7.70 9.32
C ILE A 47 -5.40 -9.23 9.31
N ALA A 48 -5.99 -9.87 10.33
CA ALA A 48 -6.05 -11.32 10.47
C ALA A 48 -7.48 -11.84 10.67
N ASP A 49 -7.76 -13.03 10.14
CA ASP A 49 -8.99 -13.80 10.39
C ASP A 49 -10.27 -12.98 10.15
N THR A 50 -10.32 -12.20 9.07
CA THR A 50 -11.35 -11.17 8.86
C THR A 50 -12.14 -11.44 7.59
N VAL A 51 -13.46 -11.26 7.66
CA VAL A 51 -14.37 -11.44 6.52
C VAL A 51 -14.95 -10.11 6.09
N PHE A 52 -14.90 -9.82 4.79
CA PHE A 52 -15.65 -8.76 4.13
C PHE A 52 -16.75 -9.40 3.27
N ALA A 53 -18.01 -8.97 3.44
CA ALA A 53 -19.10 -9.49 2.63
C ALA A 53 -20.18 -8.46 2.31
N GLY A 54 -20.82 -8.66 1.16
CA GLY A 54 -21.89 -7.81 0.63
C GLY A 54 -21.37 -6.73 -0.31
N GLY A 55 -22.18 -5.69 -0.49
CA GLY A 55 -21.91 -4.58 -1.40
C GLY A 55 -23.09 -3.61 -1.43
N PRO A 56 -23.06 -2.57 -2.29
CA PRO A 56 -21.93 -2.17 -3.11
C PRO A 56 -20.78 -1.60 -2.26
N THR A 57 -19.56 -1.61 -2.80
CA THR A 57 -18.44 -0.86 -2.22
C THR A 57 -18.39 0.56 -2.80
N GLY A 58 -17.98 1.55 -2.02
CA GLY A 58 -17.73 2.91 -2.49
C GLY A 58 -16.33 3.09 -3.04
N CYS A 59 -15.33 2.98 -2.16
CA CYS A 59 -13.93 2.93 -2.57
C CYS A 59 -13.47 1.49 -2.83
N GLY A 60 -14.00 0.52 -2.09
CA GLY A 60 -13.58 -0.89 -2.06
C GLY A 60 -13.81 -1.45 -0.66
N ALA A 61 -13.90 -2.78 -0.53
CA ALA A 61 -14.13 -3.38 0.79
C ALA A 61 -13.02 -2.99 1.80
N LEU A 62 -11.77 -2.92 1.32
CA LEU A 62 -10.61 -2.41 2.05
C LEU A 62 -9.87 -1.36 1.22
N CYS A 63 -9.72 -0.14 1.75
CA CYS A 63 -9.13 0.97 1.03
C CYS A 63 -7.85 1.47 1.70
N ALA A 64 -6.75 1.50 0.96
CA ALA A 64 -5.46 1.88 1.46
C ALA A 64 -5.22 3.40 1.43
N GLY A 65 -4.48 3.89 2.44
CA GLY A 65 -3.85 5.20 2.40
C GLY A 65 -4.79 6.37 2.72
N GLN A 66 -5.84 6.15 3.54
CA GLN A 66 -6.80 7.20 3.86
C GLN A 66 -6.11 8.47 4.35
N ALA A 67 -6.40 9.59 3.67
CA ALA A 67 -5.89 10.93 3.95
C ALA A 67 -4.37 11.08 4.03
N CYS A 68 -3.61 10.21 3.36
CA CYS A 68 -2.17 10.38 3.35
C CYS A 68 -1.75 11.78 2.86
N GLY A 69 -0.72 12.36 3.47
CA GLY A 69 -0.18 13.69 3.15
C GLY A 69 -1.09 14.84 3.59
N LEU A 70 -2.21 14.55 4.25
CA LEU A 70 -3.08 15.54 4.87
C LEU A 70 -2.84 15.63 6.38
N GLY A 71 -3.18 16.77 6.98
CA GLY A 71 -3.02 17.01 8.41
C GLY A 71 -3.74 15.95 9.25
N GLY A 72 -3.03 15.36 10.22
CA GLY A 72 -3.55 14.31 11.11
C GLY A 72 -3.37 12.87 10.61
N ALA A 73 -2.86 12.65 9.39
CA ALA A 73 -2.55 11.34 8.84
C ALA A 73 -1.04 11.07 8.80
N GLY A 74 -0.62 9.80 8.91
CA GLY A 74 0.80 9.43 8.84
C GLY A 74 1.37 9.54 7.43
N GLY A 75 2.67 9.87 7.33
CA GLY A 75 3.46 9.83 6.10
C GLY A 75 4.88 9.30 6.40
N PRO A 76 5.64 8.77 5.42
CA PRO A 76 5.33 8.58 4.00
C PRO A 76 4.09 7.74 3.66
N CYS A 77 3.55 7.93 2.45
CA CYS A 77 2.28 7.35 1.98
C CYS A 77 2.34 5.88 1.56
N ASN A 78 3.37 5.17 1.98
CA ASN A 78 3.66 3.80 1.57
C ASN A 78 3.31 2.80 2.68
N VAL A 79 2.11 2.91 3.23
CA VAL A 79 1.57 1.95 4.19
C VAL A 79 1.54 0.55 3.58
N GLN A 80 1.94 -0.44 4.36
CA GLN A 80 1.96 -1.83 3.95
C GLN A 80 0.85 -2.60 4.65
N TYR A 81 -0.14 -3.10 3.91
CA TYR A 81 -1.21 -3.92 4.48
C TYR A 81 -0.79 -5.38 4.49
N LEU A 82 -0.67 -5.98 5.68
CA LEU A 82 -0.40 -7.40 5.84
C LEU A 82 -1.73 -8.13 6.07
N LEU A 83 -2.13 -8.97 5.13
CA LEU A 83 -3.35 -9.77 5.22
C LEU A 83 -3.00 -11.23 5.55
N HIS A 84 -3.70 -11.78 6.51
CA HIS A 84 -3.63 -13.19 6.88
C HIS A 84 -5.05 -13.73 7.09
N ASN A 85 -5.42 -14.77 6.37
CA ASN A 85 -6.75 -15.39 6.43
C ASN A 85 -7.88 -14.35 6.29
N VAL A 86 -7.77 -13.48 5.27
CA VAL A 86 -8.78 -12.46 4.96
C VAL A 86 -9.64 -12.94 3.80
N ASP A 87 -10.95 -12.98 4.02
CA ASP A 87 -11.93 -13.50 3.05
C ASP A 87 -12.72 -12.37 2.39
N PHE A 88 -12.56 -12.23 1.07
CA PHE A 88 -13.34 -11.34 0.20
C PHE A 88 -14.33 -12.09 -0.70
N SER A 89 -14.44 -13.42 -0.61
CA SER A 89 -15.23 -14.27 -1.52
C SER A 89 -16.72 -13.94 -1.57
N ARG A 90 -17.21 -13.23 -0.55
CA ARG A 90 -18.60 -12.80 -0.42
C ARG A 90 -18.81 -11.31 -0.68
N VAL A 91 -17.79 -10.58 -1.12
CA VAL A 91 -17.95 -9.23 -1.65
C VAL A 91 -18.67 -9.33 -2.99
N SER A 92 -19.60 -8.42 -3.26
CA SER A 92 -20.37 -8.42 -4.50
C SER A 92 -19.46 -8.40 -5.73
N ALA A 93 -19.75 -9.22 -6.74
CA ALA A 93 -18.88 -9.40 -7.91
C ALA A 93 -18.64 -8.12 -8.75
N SER A 94 -19.51 -7.12 -8.61
CA SER A 94 -19.36 -5.80 -9.27
C SER A 94 -18.57 -4.79 -8.42
N SER A 95 -18.11 -5.18 -7.24
CA SER A 95 -17.43 -4.33 -6.26
C SER A 95 -15.93 -4.62 -6.20
N LYS A 96 -15.17 -3.66 -5.66
CA LYS A 96 -13.73 -3.83 -5.45
C LYS A 96 -13.46 -4.48 -4.10
N HIS A 97 -12.57 -5.44 -4.04
CA HIS A 97 -12.02 -5.95 -2.78
C HIS A 97 -11.09 -4.90 -2.17
N ILE A 98 -10.18 -4.35 -2.98
CA ILE A 98 -9.23 -3.34 -2.54
C ILE A 98 -9.20 -2.10 -3.42
N ASN A 99 -8.74 -0.98 -2.87
CA ASN A 99 -8.43 0.22 -3.64
C ASN A 99 -7.35 1.08 -2.97
N PHE A 100 -6.76 2.02 -3.71
CA PHE A 100 -5.61 2.83 -3.29
C PHE A 100 -5.95 4.33 -3.26
N GLY A 101 -5.39 5.06 -2.28
CA GLY A 101 -5.34 6.52 -2.22
C GLY A 101 -6.64 7.22 -1.88
N ILE A 102 -7.40 6.69 -0.93
CA ILE A 102 -8.69 7.33 -0.62
C ILE A 102 -8.47 8.64 0.14
N ASN A 103 -9.03 9.73 -0.39
CA ASN A 103 -8.91 11.08 0.16
C ASN A 103 -7.46 11.54 0.42
N SER A 104 -6.46 11.08 -0.33
CA SER A 104 -5.05 11.38 -0.09
C SER A 104 -4.47 12.40 -1.07
N VAL A 105 -3.24 12.85 -0.80
CA VAL A 105 -2.37 13.41 -1.84
C VAL A 105 -1.99 12.34 -2.87
N ASP A 106 -1.38 12.75 -3.97
CA ASP A 106 -1.02 11.88 -5.11
C ASP A 106 -0.20 10.66 -4.69
N GLN A 107 0.77 10.81 -3.79
CA GLN A 107 1.56 9.68 -3.27
C GLN A 107 0.70 8.58 -2.64
N GLY A 108 -0.44 8.91 -2.02
CA GLY A 108 -1.35 7.93 -1.44
C GLY A 108 -2.05 7.05 -2.47
N HIS A 109 -2.17 7.49 -3.72
CA HIS A 109 -2.70 6.66 -4.82
C HIS A 109 -1.66 5.70 -5.38
N VAL A 110 -0.37 5.98 -5.20
CA VAL A 110 0.72 5.30 -5.90
C VAL A 110 1.48 4.34 -4.99
N LEU A 111 1.76 4.75 -3.75
CA LEU A 111 2.74 4.08 -2.90
C LEU A 111 2.22 3.01 -1.92
N PRO A 112 0.93 2.95 -1.52
CA PRO A 112 0.49 1.87 -0.65
C PRO A 112 0.60 0.50 -1.33
N MET A 113 0.75 -0.54 -0.52
CA MET A 113 0.83 -1.91 -1.00
C MET A 113 0.08 -2.87 -0.09
N PHE A 114 -0.33 -4.00 -0.65
CA PHE A 114 -0.89 -5.14 0.09
C PHE A 114 0.05 -6.33 -0.04
N VAL A 115 0.19 -7.11 1.02
CA VAL A 115 0.95 -8.36 1.04
C VAL A 115 0.20 -9.45 1.79
N ALA A 116 0.37 -10.69 1.36
CA ALA A 116 -0.16 -11.88 2.00
C ALA A 116 0.77 -13.07 1.73
N ASP A 117 0.76 -14.06 2.63
CA ASP A 117 1.42 -15.35 2.41
C ASP A 117 0.43 -16.49 2.07
N ASP A 118 -0.84 -16.16 1.96
CA ASP A 118 -1.94 -17.06 1.66
C ASP A 118 -2.80 -16.48 0.53
N ASP A 119 -4.00 -17.03 0.34
CA ASP A 119 -4.90 -16.65 -0.74
C ASP A 119 -5.70 -15.36 -0.46
N SER A 120 -5.40 -14.61 0.60
CA SER A 120 -6.09 -13.35 0.94
C SER A 120 -6.07 -12.30 -0.18
N LEU A 121 -5.11 -12.40 -1.10
CA LEU A 121 -4.97 -11.54 -2.27
C LEU A 121 -5.24 -12.28 -3.59
N GLY A 122 -6.09 -13.31 -3.59
CA GLY A 122 -6.50 -14.00 -4.82
C GLY A 122 -5.35 -14.70 -5.55
N GLY A 123 -4.43 -15.28 -4.78
CA GLY A 123 -3.24 -16.00 -5.28
C GLY A 123 -2.01 -15.12 -5.54
N PHE A 124 -2.08 -13.81 -5.29
CA PHE A 124 -0.91 -12.92 -5.30
C PHE A 124 -0.25 -12.87 -3.92
N ARG A 125 1.09 -12.71 -3.88
CA ARG A 125 1.82 -12.43 -2.63
C ARG A 125 1.88 -10.95 -2.31
N SER A 126 1.80 -10.09 -3.32
CA SER A 126 1.69 -8.66 -3.13
C SER A 126 0.94 -7.97 -4.25
N LEU A 127 0.30 -6.86 -3.92
CA LEU A 127 -0.35 -5.95 -4.86
C LEU A 127 0.21 -4.54 -4.64
N VAL A 128 0.69 -3.92 -5.72
CA VAL A 128 1.07 -2.50 -5.76
C VAL A 128 0.16 -1.72 -6.71
N SER A 129 0.06 -0.41 -6.50
CA SER A 129 -0.80 0.44 -7.30
C SER A 129 -0.56 0.28 -8.80
N ARG A 130 -1.65 0.34 -9.58
CA ARG A 130 -1.63 0.31 -11.05
C ARG A 130 -0.73 1.36 -11.68
N TYR A 131 -0.43 2.43 -10.94
CA TYR A 131 0.38 3.55 -11.39
C TYR A 131 1.88 3.25 -11.41
N LEU A 132 2.33 2.16 -10.79
CA LEU A 132 3.71 1.68 -10.87
C LEU A 132 3.85 0.71 -12.03
N ASP A 133 3.63 1.21 -13.25
CA ASP A 133 3.56 0.43 -14.49
C ASP A 133 4.85 -0.31 -14.86
N GLY A 134 6.01 0.11 -14.35
CA GLY A 134 7.25 -0.64 -14.51
C GLY A 134 7.23 -2.05 -13.89
N PHE A 135 6.29 -2.35 -12.98
CA PHE A 135 6.08 -3.70 -12.47
C PHE A 135 5.52 -4.68 -13.50
N GLU A 136 4.99 -4.21 -14.63
CA GLU A 136 4.63 -5.08 -15.77
C GLU A 136 5.84 -5.86 -16.29
N ASN A 137 7.03 -5.25 -16.23
CA ASN A 137 8.27 -5.83 -16.75
C ASN A 137 9.00 -6.71 -15.73
N VAL A 138 8.44 -6.90 -14.53
CA VAL A 138 9.06 -7.69 -13.46
C VAL A 138 8.58 -9.14 -13.53
N PRO A 139 9.49 -10.13 -13.63
CA PRO A 139 9.10 -11.54 -13.65
C PRO A 139 8.25 -11.91 -12.42
N GLY A 140 7.14 -12.63 -12.66
CA GLY A 140 6.21 -13.03 -11.61
C GLY A 140 5.12 -11.99 -11.29
N CYS A 141 5.17 -10.81 -11.92
CA CYS A 141 4.14 -9.79 -11.82
C CYS A 141 3.18 -9.82 -13.02
N ARG A 142 1.91 -9.52 -12.79
CA ARG A 142 0.87 -9.38 -13.82
C ARG A 142 -0.24 -8.44 -13.34
N GLN A 143 -0.97 -7.83 -14.26
CA GLN A 143 -2.11 -6.98 -13.88
C GLN A 143 -3.23 -7.82 -13.26
N ALA A 144 -3.70 -7.41 -12.10
CA ALA A 144 -4.83 -8.00 -11.40
C ALA A 144 -6.16 -7.48 -11.95
N GLY A 145 -7.26 -8.17 -11.62
CA GLY A 145 -8.59 -7.80 -12.05
C GLY A 145 -9.12 -6.49 -11.45
N TYR A 146 -10.31 -6.09 -11.90
CA TYR A 146 -11.01 -4.91 -11.41
C TYR A 146 -11.22 -4.94 -9.90
N GLU A 147 -11.50 -6.12 -9.35
CA GLU A 147 -11.70 -6.37 -7.92
C GLU A 147 -10.47 -5.99 -7.08
N TRP A 148 -9.28 -6.02 -7.68
CA TRP A 148 -8.01 -5.60 -7.06
C TRP A 148 -7.56 -4.20 -7.49
N GLY A 149 -8.47 -3.40 -8.07
CA GLY A 149 -8.18 -2.04 -8.50
C GLY A 149 -7.23 -1.95 -9.71
N PHE A 150 -7.12 -3.02 -10.51
CA PHE A 150 -6.14 -3.16 -11.59
C PHE A 150 -4.67 -3.02 -11.14
N ALA A 151 -4.41 -3.32 -9.86
CA ALA A 151 -3.07 -3.37 -9.28
C ALA A 151 -2.13 -4.30 -10.05
N TRP A 152 -0.82 -4.09 -9.90
CA TRP A 152 0.17 -5.09 -10.30
C TRP A 152 0.32 -6.11 -9.19
N GLY A 153 -0.10 -7.35 -9.47
CA GLY A 153 -0.02 -8.48 -8.55
C GLY A 153 1.19 -9.35 -8.85
N CYS A 154 1.99 -9.62 -7.83
CA CYS A 154 3.24 -10.38 -7.94
C CYS A 154 3.22 -11.63 -7.07
N ASP A 155 3.90 -12.67 -7.50
CA ASP A 155 4.12 -13.93 -6.77
C ASP A 155 5.22 -13.85 -5.70
N ARG A 156 5.92 -12.72 -5.62
CA ARG A 156 6.94 -12.40 -4.62
C ARG A 156 6.51 -11.26 -3.73
N PRO A 157 7.00 -11.20 -2.47
CA PRO A 157 6.68 -10.10 -1.58
C PRO A 157 7.33 -8.80 -2.04
N ILE A 158 6.52 -7.77 -2.24
CA ILE A 158 6.93 -6.38 -2.32
C ILE A 158 6.82 -5.75 -0.93
N ARG A 159 7.85 -5.01 -0.52
CA ARG A 159 7.90 -4.37 0.80
C ARG A 159 8.26 -2.91 0.68
N ARG A 160 7.89 -2.18 1.71
CA ARG A 160 8.17 -0.76 1.85
C ARG A 160 9.66 -0.47 2.09
N LEU A 161 10.24 0.42 1.29
CA LEU A 161 11.53 1.07 1.56
C LEU A 161 11.30 2.53 1.94
N ASN A 162 11.90 2.97 3.04
CA ASN A 162 11.90 4.35 3.49
C ASN A 162 13.32 4.91 3.55
N ILE A 163 13.46 6.19 3.25
CA ILE A 163 14.67 6.97 3.46
C ILE A 163 14.30 8.15 4.34
N TRP A 164 14.75 8.14 5.58
CA TRP A 164 14.48 9.16 6.59
C TRP A 164 15.61 10.17 6.61
N GLY A 165 15.27 11.46 6.59
CA GLY A 165 16.24 12.53 6.62
C GLY A 165 15.68 13.83 6.05
N PRO A 166 16.48 14.90 5.98
CA PRO A 166 15.99 16.17 5.49
C PRO A 166 15.69 16.11 3.99
N ARG A 167 14.90 17.07 3.53
CA ARG A 167 14.58 17.22 2.11
C ARG A 167 15.88 17.39 1.30
N SER A 168 16.06 16.50 0.35
CA SER A 168 17.05 16.50 -0.70
C SER A 168 16.37 16.58 -2.07
N ASP A 169 17.09 17.16 -3.03
CA ASP A 169 16.60 17.29 -4.40
C ASP A 169 17.05 16.10 -5.25
N ASP A 170 16.30 15.84 -6.32
CA ASP A 170 16.59 14.81 -7.33
C ASP A 170 16.83 13.40 -6.77
N VAL A 171 16.12 13.05 -5.69
CA VAL A 171 16.20 11.71 -5.12
C VAL A 171 15.46 10.72 -6.02
N THR A 172 16.16 9.70 -6.48
CA THR A 172 15.64 8.66 -7.38
C THR A 172 16.07 7.26 -6.94
N ILE A 173 15.29 6.27 -7.37
CA ILE A 173 15.60 4.85 -7.24
C ILE A 173 15.57 4.21 -8.63
N SER A 174 16.51 3.30 -8.90
CA SER A 174 16.49 2.46 -10.10
C SER A 174 16.61 0.98 -9.71
N GLY A 175 15.97 0.11 -10.50
CA GLY A 175 15.91 -1.32 -10.27
C GLY A 175 14.61 -1.93 -10.81
N PRO A 176 14.31 -3.21 -10.48
CA PRO A 176 13.09 -3.87 -10.91
C PRO A 176 11.83 -3.09 -10.51
N GLY A 177 10.96 -2.82 -11.49
CA GLY A 177 9.75 -2.01 -11.31
C GLY A 177 9.89 -0.53 -11.67
N TYR A 178 11.12 -0.04 -11.92
CA TYR A 178 11.40 1.38 -12.17
C TYR A 178 12.13 1.66 -13.49
N ALA A 179 12.40 0.63 -14.29
CA ALA A 179 13.08 0.75 -15.59
C ALA A 179 12.09 1.12 -16.72
N VAL A 180 11.37 2.23 -16.56
CA VAL A 180 10.39 2.75 -17.52
C VAL A 180 10.50 4.27 -17.66
N PRO A 181 9.97 4.88 -18.74
CA PRO A 181 9.91 6.33 -18.84
C PRO A 181 9.04 6.95 -17.71
N PRO A 182 9.45 8.11 -17.14
CA PRO A 182 8.66 8.78 -16.13
C PRO A 182 7.34 9.31 -16.71
N VAL A 183 6.26 9.15 -15.94
CA VAL A 183 4.98 9.79 -16.21
C VAL A 183 4.84 11.01 -15.30
N ASP A 184 4.93 12.21 -15.87
CA ASP A 184 4.89 13.46 -15.11
C ASP A 184 3.48 13.89 -14.65
N LEU A 185 2.44 13.21 -15.16
CA LEU A 185 1.05 13.53 -14.81
C LEU A 185 0.66 13.00 -13.43
N ALA A 186 -0.25 13.70 -12.77
CA ALA A 186 -0.88 13.22 -11.54
C ALA A 186 -1.66 11.91 -11.78
N PRO A 187 -1.68 10.97 -10.82
CA PRO A 187 -1.02 11.05 -9.51
C PRO A 187 0.44 10.56 -9.52
N VAL A 188 1.02 10.27 -10.68
CA VAL A 188 2.29 9.53 -10.80
C VAL A 188 3.50 10.42 -10.54
N HIS A 189 3.59 11.58 -11.21
CA HIS A 189 4.67 12.57 -11.03
C HIS A 189 6.08 11.95 -11.03
N GLY A 190 6.33 10.99 -11.93
CA GLY A 190 7.59 10.27 -12.10
C GLY A 190 7.85 9.12 -11.11
N MET A 191 6.97 8.88 -10.13
CA MET A 191 7.15 7.79 -9.15
C MET A 191 7.19 6.41 -9.81
N ASN A 192 6.53 6.22 -10.96
CA ASN A 192 6.58 4.98 -11.73
C ASN A 192 7.98 4.64 -12.26
N ALA A 193 8.79 5.68 -12.52
CA ALA A 193 10.18 5.57 -12.95
C ALA A 193 11.17 5.87 -11.81
N GLY A 194 10.72 5.76 -10.56
CA GLY A 194 11.59 5.81 -9.39
C GLY A 194 11.90 7.20 -8.86
N LYS A 195 11.22 8.26 -9.30
CA LYS A 195 11.33 9.56 -8.62
C LYS A 195 10.76 9.46 -7.21
N LEU A 196 11.57 9.75 -6.19
CA LEU A 196 11.16 9.69 -4.80
C LEU A 196 10.64 11.06 -4.34
N GLN A 197 9.37 11.11 -3.96
CA GLN A 197 8.77 12.34 -3.45
C GLN A 197 8.95 12.48 -1.94
N TYR A 198 9.40 13.66 -1.52
CA TYR A 198 9.54 13.99 -0.11
C TYR A 198 8.17 14.21 0.54
N GLU A 199 7.90 13.55 1.66
CA GLU A 199 6.68 13.73 2.46
C GLU A 199 7.00 14.62 3.69
N PRO A 200 6.51 15.87 3.72
CA PRO A 200 6.87 16.83 4.76
C PRO A 200 5.98 16.77 6.02
N ALA A 201 4.79 16.17 5.96
CA ALA A 201 3.76 16.38 6.97
C ALA A 201 4.02 15.59 8.25
N ASN A 202 4.46 14.32 8.17
CA ASN A 202 4.54 13.45 9.37
C ASN A 202 5.66 12.41 9.35
N GLY A 203 6.63 12.53 8.44
CA GLY A 203 7.76 11.60 8.41
C GLY A 203 9.12 12.21 8.05
N HIS A 204 9.18 13.35 7.35
CA HIS A 204 10.44 13.87 6.83
C HIS A 204 11.24 12.77 6.13
N ALA A 205 10.62 12.19 5.11
CA ALA A 205 11.13 10.99 4.49
C ALA A 205 10.63 10.81 3.07
N TYR A 206 11.32 9.90 2.39
CA TYR A 206 10.94 9.33 1.11
C TYR A 206 10.43 7.92 1.33
N GLY A 207 9.52 7.48 0.47
CA GLY A 207 8.94 6.16 0.56
C GLY A 207 8.67 5.57 -0.81
N THR A 208 8.95 4.28 -0.97
CA THR A 208 8.65 3.55 -2.21
C THR A 208 8.51 2.05 -1.97
N PRO A 209 7.69 1.31 -2.72
CA PRO A 209 7.69 -0.15 -2.68
C PRO A 209 8.91 -0.74 -3.41
N VAL A 210 9.50 -1.81 -2.91
CA VAL A 210 10.60 -2.53 -3.58
C VAL A 210 10.40 -4.04 -3.43
N MET A 211 10.87 -4.81 -4.41
CA MET A 211 10.79 -6.27 -4.38
C MET A 211 11.87 -6.83 -3.45
N VAL A 212 11.49 -7.77 -2.58
CA VAL A 212 12.44 -8.42 -1.65
C VAL A 212 13.44 -9.27 -2.42
N GLY A 213 14.72 -9.15 -2.08
CA GLY A 213 15.82 -9.94 -2.67
C GLY A 213 16.39 -9.35 -3.96
N GLU A 214 15.87 -8.22 -4.43
CA GLU A 214 16.38 -7.50 -5.60
C GLU A 214 17.39 -6.42 -5.21
N THR A 215 18.19 -5.99 -6.19
CA THR A 215 19.15 -4.89 -6.03
C THR A 215 18.58 -3.60 -6.61
N TYR A 216 18.74 -2.51 -5.86
CA TYR A 216 18.30 -1.18 -6.24
C TYR A 216 19.45 -0.19 -6.03
N ASN A 217 19.58 0.79 -6.94
CA ASN A 217 20.46 1.94 -6.75
C ASN A 217 19.61 3.14 -6.36
N ILE A 218 20.05 3.86 -5.33
CA ILE A 218 19.39 5.08 -4.87
C ILE A 218 20.38 6.23 -5.04
N GLU A 219 19.97 7.25 -5.76
CA GLU A 219 20.77 8.42 -6.07
C GLU A 219 20.04 9.68 -5.62
N GLY A 220 20.78 10.72 -5.27
CA GLY A 220 20.19 11.98 -4.84
C GLY A 220 21.23 12.99 -4.39
N ASN A 221 20.86 14.27 -4.37
CA ASN A 221 21.67 15.34 -3.82
C ASN A 221 21.50 15.42 -2.31
N TRP A 222 21.99 14.39 -1.61
CA TRP A 222 21.77 14.16 -0.19
C TRP A 222 22.16 15.36 0.68
N GLN A 223 21.20 15.85 1.46
CA GLN A 223 21.42 16.83 2.50
C GLN A 223 21.52 16.09 3.84
N GLY A 224 22.63 16.24 4.56
CA GLY A 224 22.81 15.63 5.88
C GLY A 224 22.74 14.10 5.90
N ASP A 225 22.48 13.56 7.09
CA ASP A 225 22.44 12.12 7.32
C ASP A 225 21.10 11.52 6.89
N MET A 226 21.18 10.40 6.16
CA MET A 226 20.03 9.63 5.71
C MET A 226 20.01 8.26 6.37
N VAL A 227 18.83 7.84 6.81
CA VAL A 227 18.60 6.50 7.39
C VAL A 227 17.70 5.71 6.45
N ILE A 228 18.21 4.58 5.96
CA ILE A 228 17.43 3.65 5.16
C ILE A 228 16.72 2.66 6.11
N ASP A 229 15.40 2.54 5.97
CA ASP A 229 14.53 1.63 6.72
C ASP A 229 13.79 0.72 5.75
N PHE A 230 14.10 -0.57 5.79
CA PHE A 230 13.43 -1.58 4.97
C PHE A 230 12.37 -2.33 5.76
N SER A 231 11.11 -2.01 5.45
CA SER A 231 9.91 -2.62 6.03
C SER A 231 9.86 -2.56 7.56
N ASP A 232 9.13 -3.44 8.23
CA ASP A 232 9.24 -3.60 9.67
C ASP A 232 9.42 -5.08 10.06
N TRP A 233 9.78 -5.29 11.31
CA TRP A 233 10.09 -6.58 11.90
C TRP A 233 8.92 -7.58 11.81
N ALA A 234 7.67 -7.09 11.78
CA ALA A 234 6.50 -7.96 11.72
C ALA A 234 6.51 -8.77 10.41
N LEU A 235 6.97 -8.18 9.32
CA LEU A 235 7.08 -8.85 8.02
C LEU A 235 8.32 -9.72 7.87
N ALA A 236 9.42 -9.35 8.52
CA ALA A 236 10.60 -10.22 8.58
C ALA A 236 10.25 -11.55 9.29
N ASN A 237 9.53 -11.49 10.41
CA ASN A 237 9.10 -12.71 11.10
C ASN A 237 8.05 -13.51 10.32
N TYR A 238 7.26 -12.85 9.48
CA TYR A 238 6.14 -13.47 8.76
C TYR A 238 6.61 -14.29 7.54
N PHE A 239 7.56 -13.76 6.78
CA PHE A 239 8.02 -14.40 5.53
C PHE A 239 9.34 -15.16 5.67
N GLY A 240 9.96 -15.13 6.86
CA GLY A 240 11.34 -15.58 7.08
C GLY A 240 12.37 -14.62 6.48
#